data_AF-A0A545T5J1-F1
#
_entry.id   AF-A0A545T5J1-F1
#
_cell.length_a   1.000
_cell.length_b   1.000
_cell.length_c   1.000
_cell.angle_alpha   90.00
_cell.angle_beta   90.00
_cell.angle_gamma   90.00
#
_symmetry.space_group_name_H-M   'P 1'
#
loop_
_entity.id
_entity.type
_entity.pdbx_description
1 polymer ?
#
loop_
_entity_poly.entity_id
_entity_poly.type
_entity_poly.pdbx_seq_one_letter_code
_entity_poly.pdbx_strand_id
1 'polypeptide(L)'
;MAASPASPATVSAIEKLLKDRSATSLVNFTLGPLQVTTALLADVGKAVAAGKIKVVIDPTISHDAIYNAKSNQLQLKRNVAAPGLLERALIVHEATHAINDMRKLGRTPNIDDEAAAYIAQALYLYRNHPVKTERMKDRGNPAADRLYAAAYAAAVAIIGKKNAAAIAVEVSKVRAALKLVPQYKKTIGMSAIYSGI
;
A
#
# COMPACT_ATOMS: atom_id res chain seq x y z
N MET A 1 -6.59 -5.55 23.85
CA MET A 1 -5.93 -4.27 24.21
C MET A 1 -6.53 -3.17 23.35
N ALA A 2 -6.70 -1.96 23.89
CA ALA A 2 -7.19 -0.82 23.12
C ALA A 2 -6.07 -0.25 22.22
N ALA A 3 -6.44 0.40 21.12
CA ALA A 3 -5.52 1.15 20.29
C ALA A 3 -4.84 2.27 21.10
N SER A 4 -3.56 2.53 20.83
CA SER A 4 -2.75 3.53 21.53
C SER A 4 -1.94 4.37 20.54
N PRO A 5 -1.51 5.59 20.87
CA PRO A 5 -0.61 6.35 20.01
C PRO A 5 0.71 5.60 19.77
N ALA A 6 1.22 5.64 18.54
CA ALA A 6 2.55 5.12 18.24
C ALA A 6 3.66 5.97 18.90
N SER A 7 4.81 5.35 19.16
CA SER A 7 5.96 6.07 19.70
C SER A 7 6.46 7.14 18.71
N PRO A 8 7.10 8.22 19.19
CA PRO A 8 7.70 9.23 18.31
C PRO A 8 8.72 8.65 17.33
N ALA A 9 9.46 7.61 17.74
CA ALA A 9 10.40 6.90 16.88
C ALA A 9 9.70 6.18 15.72
N THR A 10 8.56 5.53 15.97
CA THR A 10 7.72 4.91 14.92
C THR A 10 7.20 5.97 13.94
N VAL A 11 6.66 7.08 14.44
CA VAL A 11 6.17 8.18 13.60
C VAL A 11 7.29 8.73 12.71
N SER A 12 8.47 8.99 13.29
CA SER A 12 9.63 9.49 12.55
C SER A 12 10.13 8.49 11.50
N ALA A 13 10.10 7.18 11.79
CA ALA A 13 10.50 6.15 10.84
C ALA A 13 9.59 6.11 9.60
N ILE A 14 8.28 6.23 9.81
CA ILE A 14 7.28 6.27 8.73
C ILE A 14 7.43 7.54 7.90
N GLU A 15 7.55 8.70 8.56
CA GLU A 15 7.81 9.97 7.88
C GLU A 15 9.05 9.86 6.97
N LYS A 16 10.18 9.40 7.52
CA LYS A 16 11.44 9.28 6.78
C LYS A 16 11.31 8.34 5.59
N LEU A 17 10.68 7.18 5.78
CA LEU A 17 10.42 6.22 4.72
C LEU A 17 9.65 6.86 3.56
N LEU A 18 8.51 7.49 3.86
CA LEU A 18 7.61 8.02 2.83
C LEU A 18 8.19 9.25 2.12
N LYS A 19 9.10 9.98 2.77
CA LYS A 19 9.85 11.10 2.17
C LYS A 19 11.14 10.67 1.47
N ASP A 20 11.57 9.41 1.59
CA ASP A 20 12.75 8.90 0.92
C ASP A 20 12.48 8.68 -0.57
N ARG A 21 12.88 9.68 -1.37
CA ARG A 21 12.72 9.65 -2.83
C ARG A 21 13.57 8.59 -3.51
N SER A 22 14.69 8.17 -2.91
CA SER A 22 15.55 7.13 -3.48
C SER A 22 14.89 5.76 -3.35
N ALA A 23 14.34 5.47 -2.17
CA ALA A 23 13.67 4.22 -1.87
C ALA A 23 12.33 4.08 -2.62
N THR A 24 11.62 5.19 -2.86
CA THR A 24 10.30 5.21 -3.50
C THR A 24 10.33 5.60 -4.98
N SER A 25 11.52 5.72 -5.60
CA SER A 25 11.70 6.31 -6.94
C SER A 25 10.97 5.58 -8.07
N LEU A 26 10.67 4.28 -7.92
CA LEU A 26 9.94 3.49 -8.91
C LEU A 26 8.42 3.48 -8.67
N VAL A 27 7.94 4.00 -7.54
CA VAL A 27 6.51 4.09 -7.26
C VAL A 27 5.95 5.32 -7.98
N ASN A 28 5.66 5.16 -9.28
CA ASN A 28 5.12 6.22 -10.12
C ASN A 28 4.25 5.63 -11.24
N PHE A 29 2.94 5.58 -11.02
CA PHE A 29 1.98 5.03 -11.97
C PHE A 29 0.57 5.58 -11.75
N THR A 30 -0.30 5.27 -12.71
CA THR A 30 -1.72 5.58 -12.66
C THR A 30 -2.54 4.33 -12.98
N LEU A 31 -3.62 4.11 -12.23
CA LEU A 31 -4.64 3.11 -12.46
C LEU A 31 -6.02 3.78 -12.46
N GLY A 32 -6.54 4.12 -13.65
CA GLY A 32 -7.76 4.93 -13.75
C GLY A 32 -7.56 6.29 -13.06
N PRO A 33 -8.40 6.68 -12.07
CA PRO A 33 -8.22 7.93 -11.31
C PRO A 33 -7.16 7.84 -10.19
N LEU A 34 -6.68 6.62 -9.88
CA LEU A 34 -5.74 6.35 -8.80
C LEU A 34 -4.33 6.67 -9.28
N GLN A 35 -3.75 7.72 -8.74
CA GLN A 35 -2.40 8.15 -9.05
C GLN A 35 -1.54 7.93 -7.82
N VAL A 36 -0.46 7.16 -7.97
CA VAL A 36 0.48 6.86 -6.90
C VAL A 36 1.86 7.27 -7.37
N THR A 37 2.44 8.26 -6.70
CA THR A 37 3.76 8.79 -7.04
C THR A 37 4.62 8.96 -5.80
N THR A 38 5.94 8.94 -5.99
CA THR A 38 6.94 9.33 -4.99
C THR A 38 6.61 10.67 -4.31
N ALA A 39 6.11 11.66 -5.07
CA ALA A 39 5.74 12.96 -4.51
C ALA A 39 4.53 12.86 -3.59
N LEU A 40 3.50 12.13 -4.02
CA LEU A 40 2.28 11.91 -3.22
C LEU A 40 2.58 11.09 -1.95
N LEU A 41 3.48 10.10 -2.02
CA LEU A 41 3.96 9.39 -0.82
C LEU A 41 4.65 10.35 0.16
N ALA A 42 5.50 11.25 -0.34
CA ALA A 42 6.15 12.25 0.50
C ALA A 42 5.14 13.20 1.16
N ASP A 43 4.02 13.51 0.50
CA ASP A 43 2.93 14.30 1.09
C ASP A 43 2.19 13.53 2.20
N VAL A 44 1.99 12.22 2.07
CA VAL A 44 1.52 11.37 3.18
C VAL A 44 2.51 11.42 4.35
N GLY A 45 3.81 11.32 4.09
CA GLY A 45 4.85 11.45 5.12
C GLY A 45 4.79 12.79 5.88
N LYS A 46 4.53 13.89 5.16
CA LYS A 46 4.30 15.20 5.80
C LYS A 46 3.01 15.23 6.62
N ALA A 47 1.93 14.61 6.14
CA ALA A 47 0.67 14.54 6.87
C ALA A 47 0.79 13.72 8.17
N VAL A 48 1.59 12.65 8.16
CA VAL A 48 1.97 11.89 9.36
C VAL A 48 2.77 12.76 10.34
N ALA A 49 3.81 13.45 9.86
CA ALA A 49 4.64 14.32 10.70
C ALA A 49 3.84 15.46 11.35
N ALA A 50 2.86 16.00 10.63
CA ALA A 50 1.96 17.05 11.11
C ALA A 50 0.80 16.51 11.98
N GLY A 51 0.70 15.20 12.21
CA GLY A 51 -0.38 14.58 12.98
C GLY A 51 -1.76 14.60 12.31
N LYS A 52 -1.84 14.97 11.03
CA LYS A 52 -3.10 14.92 10.24
C LYS A 52 -3.51 13.49 9.93
N ILE A 53 -2.52 12.63 9.68
CA ILE A 53 -2.68 11.18 9.71
C ILE A 53 -2.09 10.70 11.03
N LYS A 54 -2.94 10.17 11.92
CA LYS A 54 -2.51 9.66 13.21
C LYS A 54 -1.91 8.27 13.04
N VAL A 55 -0.75 8.02 13.63
CA VAL A 55 -0.17 6.67 13.70
C VAL A 55 -0.56 6.05 15.03
N VAL A 56 -1.26 4.92 14.99
CA VAL A 56 -1.74 4.22 16.18
C VAL A 56 -1.26 2.78 16.20
N ILE A 57 -1.00 2.25 17.39
CA ILE A 57 -0.73 0.85 17.62
C ILE A 57 -2.03 0.18 18.06
N ASP A 58 -2.54 -0.70 17.21
CA ASP A 58 -3.69 -1.54 17.50
C ASP A 58 -3.26 -3.00 17.29
N PRO A 59 -3.01 -3.78 18.36
CA PRO A 59 -2.58 -5.17 18.18
C PRO A 59 -3.70 -6.10 17.69
N THR A 60 -4.95 -5.62 17.59
CA THR A 60 -6.12 -6.42 17.24
C THR A 60 -6.47 -6.41 15.75
N ILE A 61 -5.81 -5.56 14.95
CA ILE A 61 -6.02 -5.54 13.51
C ILE A 61 -5.59 -6.87 12.86
N SER A 62 -6.29 -7.24 11.78
CA SER A 62 -6.08 -8.51 11.08
C SER A 62 -4.76 -8.55 10.31
N HIS A 63 -4.22 -7.39 9.92
CA HIS A 63 -2.98 -7.23 9.15
C HIS A 63 -1.90 -6.53 9.97
N ASP A 64 -0.66 -6.48 9.51
CA ASP A 64 0.41 -5.80 10.26
C ASP A 64 0.28 -4.26 10.20
N ALA A 65 -0.39 -3.74 9.17
CA ALA A 65 -0.78 -2.35 9.03
C ALA A 65 -2.13 -2.22 8.30
N ILE A 66 -2.88 -1.15 8.60
CA ILE A 66 -4.14 -0.78 7.92
C ILE A 66 -4.24 0.76 7.91
N TYR A 67 -4.57 1.37 6.78
CA TYR A 67 -5.07 2.74 6.72
C TYR A 67 -6.59 2.79 6.90
N ASN A 68 -7.05 3.58 7.85
CA ASN A 68 -8.47 3.82 8.09
C ASN A 68 -8.84 5.26 7.70
N ALA A 69 -9.46 5.39 6.52
CA ALA A 69 -9.91 6.68 5.96
C ALA A 69 -11.05 7.34 6.77
N LYS A 70 -11.78 6.61 7.63
CA LYS A 70 -12.83 7.22 8.46
C LYS A 70 -12.26 8.00 9.63
N SER A 71 -11.10 7.60 10.12
CA SER A 71 -10.46 8.17 11.31
C SER A 71 -9.10 8.82 11.01
N ASN A 72 -8.68 8.84 9.74
CA ASN A 72 -7.38 9.32 9.27
C ASN A 72 -6.23 8.67 10.05
N GLN A 73 -6.29 7.35 10.21
CA GLN A 73 -5.34 6.58 11.01
C GLN A 73 -4.55 5.60 10.18
N LEU A 74 -3.22 5.65 10.30
CA LEU A 74 -2.36 4.54 9.96
C LEU A 74 -2.21 3.65 11.20
N GLN A 75 -2.90 2.53 11.20
CA GLN A 75 -2.91 1.56 12.29
C GLN A 75 -1.81 0.53 12.05
N LEU A 76 -0.98 0.26 13.06
CA LEU A 76 0.08 -0.74 13.03
C LEU A 76 -0.15 -1.74 14.16
N LYS A 77 0.21 -3.00 13.94
CA LYS A 77 0.06 -4.04 14.97
C LYS A 77 1.00 -3.86 16.15
N ARG A 78 2.15 -3.22 15.91
CA ARG A 78 3.21 -2.95 16.89
C ARG A 78 4.02 -1.71 16.51
N ASN A 79 4.77 -1.17 17.47
CA ASN A 79 5.75 -0.11 17.19
C ASN A 79 6.85 -0.61 16.24
N VAL A 80 7.27 0.26 15.32
CA VAL A 80 8.28 -0.02 14.30
C VAL A 80 9.24 1.17 14.16
N ALA A 81 10.18 1.30 15.09
CA ALA A 81 11.21 2.34 15.03
C ALA A 81 12.24 2.10 13.91
N ALA A 82 12.41 0.84 13.48
CA ALA A 82 13.29 0.44 12.39
C ALA A 82 12.60 -0.67 11.58
N PRO A 83 11.62 -0.32 10.71
CA PRO A 83 10.83 -1.32 10.00
C PRO A 83 11.70 -2.16 9.06
N GLY A 84 11.44 -3.46 9.03
CA GLY A 84 12.04 -4.37 8.04
C GLY A 84 11.61 -4.02 6.61
N LEU A 85 12.21 -4.67 5.61
CA LEU A 85 11.86 -4.40 4.20
C LEU A 85 10.37 -4.62 3.92
N LEU A 86 9.81 -5.73 4.40
CA LEU A 86 8.41 -6.09 4.18
C LEU A 86 7.45 -5.12 4.90
N GLU A 87 7.80 -4.69 6.11
CA GLU A 87 7.02 -3.69 6.85
C GLU A 87 7.04 -2.34 6.14
N ARG A 88 8.20 -1.92 5.61
CA ARG A 88 8.30 -0.70 4.79
C ARG A 88 7.44 -0.80 3.54
N ALA A 89 7.45 -1.95 2.87
CA ALA A 89 6.61 -2.17 1.70
C ALA A 89 5.11 -2.10 2.05
N LEU A 90 4.70 -2.68 3.18
CA LEU A 90 3.32 -2.60 3.66
C LEU A 90 2.94 -1.16 4.04
N ILE A 91 3.84 -0.38 4.63
CA ILE A 91 3.58 1.05 4.88
C ILE A 91 3.36 1.80 3.56
N VAL A 92 4.05 1.45 2.47
CA VAL A 92 3.80 2.03 1.13
C VAL A 92 2.45 1.58 0.57
N HIS A 93 2.02 0.34 0.83
CA HIS A 93 0.66 -0.13 0.52
C HIS A 93 -0.37 0.76 1.22
N GLU A 94 -0.28 0.90 2.54
CA GLU A 94 -1.24 1.71 3.30
C GLU A 94 -1.19 3.20 2.95
N ALA A 95 0.00 3.73 2.64
CA ALA A 95 0.14 5.09 2.15
C ALA A 95 -0.56 5.32 0.80
N THR A 96 -0.75 4.28 -0.02
CA THR A 96 -1.52 4.37 -1.27
C THR A 96 -2.98 4.71 -0.99
N HIS A 97 -3.59 4.06 0.01
CA HIS A 97 -4.94 4.40 0.46
C HIS A 97 -5.01 5.83 1.04
N ALA A 98 -4.01 6.23 1.82
CA ALA A 98 -3.91 7.59 2.33
C ALA A 98 -3.79 8.65 1.23
N ILE A 99 -3.08 8.37 0.13
CA ILE A 99 -3.02 9.27 -1.04
C ILE A 99 -4.42 9.47 -1.62
N ASN A 100 -5.19 8.40 -1.79
CA ASN A 100 -6.54 8.47 -2.35
C ASN A 100 -7.48 9.27 -1.43
N ASP A 101 -7.29 9.14 -0.12
CA ASP A 101 -8.01 9.93 0.89
C ASP A 101 -7.66 11.42 0.84
N MET A 102 -6.36 11.75 0.90
CA MET A 102 -5.87 13.13 0.78
C MET A 102 -6.36 13.84 -0.49
N ARG A 103 -6.53 13.07 -1.58
CA ARG A 103 -7.04 13.57 -2.87
C ARG A 103 -8.57 13.59 -2.97
N LYS A 104 -9.30 13.16 -1.93
CA LYS A 104 -10.77 13.16 -1.83
C LYS A 104 -11.44 12.47 -3.01
N LEU A 105 -10.95 11.29 -3.39
CA LEU A 105 -11.48 10.57 -4.56
C LEU A 105 -12.92 10.06 -4.41
N GLY A 106 -13.54 10.21 -3.24
CA GLY A 106 -14.91 9.78 -3.00
C GLY A 106 -15.03 8.27 -3.08
N ARG A 107 -15.96 7.76 -3.90
CA ARG A 107 -16.17 6.32 -4.07
C ARG A 107 -15.20 5.75 -5.11
N THR A 108 -14.31 4.86 -4.66
CA THR A 108 -13.38 4.12 -5.51
C THR A 108 -13.70 2.63 -5.43
N PRO A 109 -13.78 1.89 -6.55
CA PRO A 109 -13.94 0.43 -6.50
C PRO A 109 -12.82 -0.22 -5.67
N ASN A 110 -13.17 -1.00 -4.64
CA ASN A 110 -12.18 -1.55 -3.71
C ASN A 110 -11.16 -2.45 -4.42
N ILE A 111 -11.59 -3.11 -5.51
CA ILE A 111 -10.70 -3.93 -6.35
C ILE A 111 -9.58 -3.12 -7.01
N ASP A 112 -9.86 -1.88 -7.42
CA ASP A 112 -8.86 -1.01 -8.05
C ASP A 112 -7.98 -0.34 -7.00
N ASP A 113 -8.56 0.02 -5.87
CA ASP A 113 -7.87 0.59 -4.72
C ASP A 113 -6.79 -0.36 -4.16
N GLU A 114 -7.17 -1.61 -3.88
CA GLU A 114 -6.24 -2.65 -3.44
C GLU A 114 -5.23 -3.01 -4.54
N ALA A 115 -5.67 -3.08 -5.81
CA ALA A 115 -4.75 -3.36 -6.92
C ALA A 115 -3.65 -2.30 -7.03
N ALA A 116 -4.00 -1.02 -6.88
CA ALA A 116 -3.02 0.07 -6.85
C ALA A 116 -2.06 -0.08 -5.67
N ALA A 117 -2.57 -0.37 -4.47
CA ALA A 117 -1.73 -0.53 -3.28
C ALA A 117 -0.74 -1.72 -3.39
N TYR A 118 -1.19 -2.87 -3.91
CA TYR A 118 -0.30 -4.02 -4.17
C TYR A 118 0.74 -3.73 -5.25
N ILE A 119 0.40 -2.98 -6.30
CA ILE A 119 1.37 -2.58 -7.34
C ILE A 119 2.41 -1.61 -6.74
N ALA A 120 1.99 -0.64 -5.93
CA ALA A 120 2.89 0.28 -5.24
C ALA A 120 3.86 -0.47 -4.32
N GLN A 121 3.33 -1.43 -3.55
CA GLN A 121 4.13 -2.33 -2.72
C GLN A 121 5.17 -3.10 -3.55
N ALA A 122 4.76 -3.69 -4.68
CA ALA A 122 5.65 -4.44 -5.55
C ALA A 122 6.73 -3.57 -6.20
N LEU A 123 6.42 -2.33 -6.61
CA LEU A 123 7.38 -1.36 -7.14
C LEU A 123 8.43 -0.97 -6.07
N TYR A 124 8.00 -0.76 -4.82
CA TYR A 124 8.91 -0.48 -3.71
C TYR A 124 9.84 -1.67 -3.44
N LEU A 125 9.30 -2.89 -3.38
CA LEU A 125 10.11 -4.10 -3.19
C LEU A 125 11.11 -4.29 -4.33
N TYR A 126 10.68 -4.10 -5.59
CA TYR A 126 11.57 -4.19 -6.75
C TYR A 126 12.76 -3.22 -6.63
N ARG A 127 12.51 -1.97 -6.20
CA ARG A 127 13.53 -0.93 -6.06
C ARG A 127 14.58 -1.26 -4.98
N ASN A 128 14.13 -1.80 -3.85
CA ASN A 128 14.94 -1.95 -2.64
C ASN A 128 15.47 -3.38 -2.44
N HIS A 129 14.92 -4.35 -3.17
CA HIS A 129 15.38 -5.73 -3.15
C HIS A 129 14.99 -6.46 -4.46
N PRO A 130 15.78 -6.31 -5.53
CA PRO A 130 15.40 -6.77 -6.87
C PRO A 130 15.30 -8.29 -7.01
N VAL A 131 15.72 -9.07 -6.02
CA VAL A 131 15.64 -10.53 -6.04
C VAL A 131 14.21 -10.99 -5.75
N LYS A 132 13.60 -11.70 -6.71
CA LYS A 132 12.23 -12.25 -6.70
C LYS A 132 11.88 -13.18 -5.50
N THR A 133 12.85 -13.49 -4.65
CA THR A 133 12.75 -14.56 -3.64
C THR A 133 12.32 -14.06 -2.26
N GLU A 134 12.50 -12.78 -1.93
CA GLU A 134 11.91 -12.17 -0.73
C GLU A 134 10.46 -11.81 -0.98
N ARG A 135 9.66 -12.85 -1.18
CA ARG A 135 8.22 -12.74 -1.05
C ARG A 135 7.87 -12.48 0.41
N MET A 136 6.85 -11.65 0.61
CA MET A 136 5.85 -11.90 1.66
C MET A 136 5.18 -13.26 1.40
N LYS A 137 5.88 -14.39 1.60
CA LYS A 137 5.23 -15.69 1.65
C LYS A 137 4.41 -15.68 2.94
N ASP A 138 3.14 -15.39 2.82
CA ASP A 138 2.19 -15.80 3.84
C ASP A 138 2.22 -17.33 3.84
N ARG A 139 2.92 -17.91 4.82
CA ARG A 139 3.29 -19.34 4.85
C ARG A 139 2.01 -20.17 4.90
N GLY A 140 1.45 -20.51 3.73
CA GLY A 140 0.27 -21.36 3.59
C GLY A 140 -0.89 -20.81 2.76
N ASN A 141 -0.79 -19.63 2.13
CA ASN A 141 -1.89 -19.07 1.32
C ASN A 141 -1.55 -18.94 -0.18
N PRO A 142 -1.83 -19.98 -1.00
CA PRO A 142 -1.58 -19.96 -2.44
C PRO A 142 -2.28 -18.82 -3.19
N ALA A 143 -3.41 -18.32 -2.68
CA ALA A 143 -4.11 -17.20 -3.31
C ALA A 143 -3.35 -15.88 -3.11
N ALA A 144 -2.83 -15.64 -1.89
CA ALA A 144 -1.98 -14.49 -1.62
C ALA A 144 -0.68 -14.54 -2.44
N ASP A 145 -0.08 -15.73 -2.57
CA ASP A 145 1.10 -15.94 -3.42
C ASP A 145 0.87 -15.57 -4.90
N ARG A 146 -0.31 -15.90 -5.44
CA ARG A 146 -0.70 -15.52 -6.81
C ARG A 146 -0.90 -14.02 -6.93
N LEU A 147 -1.47 -13.39 -5.91
CA LEU A 147 -1.65 -11.94 -5.88
C LEU A 147 -0.31 -11.21 -5.90
N TYR A 148 0.63 -11.59 -5.04
CA TYR A 148 1.98 -11.01 -5.06
C TYR A 148 2.70 -11.22 -6.40
N ALA A 149 2.56 -12.40 -7.00
CA ALA A 149 3.13 -12.68 -8.31
C ALA A 149 2.56 -11.77 -9.40
N ALA A 150 1.24 -11.59 -9.43
CA ALA A 150 0.56 -10.72 -10.38
C ALA A 150 0.96 -9.25 -10.19
N ALA A 151 1.03 -8.78 -8.94
CA ALA A 151 1.43 -7.41 -8.61
C ALA A 151 2.88 -7.13 -9.05
N TYR A 152 3.79 -8.09 -8.84
CA TYR A 152 5.17 -7.99 -9.32
C TYR A 152 5.26 -7.96 -10.84
N ALA A 153 4.47 -8.76 -11.55
CA ALA A 153 4.42 -8.73 -13.02
C ALA A 153 3.93 -7.37 -13.55
N ALA A 154 2.90 -6.79 -12.91
CA ALA A 154 2.43 -5.44 -13.23
C ALA A 154 3.51 -4.37 -12.96
N ALA A 155 4.20 -4.45 -11.82
CA ALA A 155 5.32 -3.56 -11.50
C ALA A 155 6.44 -3.63 -12.56
N VAL A 156 6.83 -4.83 -12.99
CA VAL A 156 7.83 -5.03 -14.05
C VAL A 156 7.35 -4.44 -15.38
N ALA A 157 6.07 -4.58 -15.73
CA ALA A 157 5.51 -3.98 -16.95
C ALA A 157 5.55 -2.45 -16.90
N ILE A 158 5.24 -1.85 -15.75
CA ILE A 158 5.33 -0.39 -15.51
C ILE A 158 6.77 0.10 -15.63
N ILE A 159 7.71 -0.55 -14.94
CA ILE A 159 9.14 -0.20 -14.97
C ILE A 159 9.71 -0.32 -16.38
N GLY A 160 9.35 -1.40 -17.07
CA GLY A 160 9.74 -1.64 -18.47
C GLY A 160 9.05 -0.71 -19.47
N LYS A 161 8.24 0.25 -19.01
CA LYS A 161 7.48 1.21 -19.82
C LYS A 161 6.73 0.53 -20.97
N LYS A 162 6.11 -0.63 -20.67
CA LYS A 162 5.26 -1.31 -21.64
C LYS A 162 4.09 -0.40 -22.03
N ASN A 163 3.50 -0.63 -23.19
CA ASN A 163 2.35 0.14 -23.62
C ASN A 163 1.14 -0.08 -22.67
N ALA A 164 0.18 0.85 -22.71
CA ALA A 164 -0.96 0.84 -21.80
C ALA A 164 -1.78 -0.46 -21.87
N ALA A 165 -1.92 -1.06 -23.04
CA ALA A 165 -2.64 -2.32 -23.22
C ALA A 165 -1.95 -3.48 -22.48
N ALA A 166 -0.63 -3.60 -22.58
CA ALA A 166 0.14 -4.61 -21.87
C ALA A 166 0.08 -4.41 -20.34
N ILE A 167 0.16 -3.17 -19.86
CA ILE A 167 -0.01 -2.86 -18.43
C ILE A 167 -1.42 -3.25 -17.96
N ALA A 168 -2.46 -2.93 -18.75
CA ALA A 168 -3.84 -3.27 -18.41
C ALA A 168 -4.06 -4.78 -18.30
N VAL A 169 -3.39 -5.59 -19.13
CA VAL A 169 -3.39 -7.06 -19.02
C VAL A 169 -2.82 -7.50 -17.68
N GLU A 170 -1.65 -6.99 -17.25
CA GLU A 170 -1.08 -7.37 -15.96
C GLU A 170 -1.93 -6.91 -14.78
N VAL A 171 -2.47 -5.70 -14.82
CA VAL A 171 -3.42 -5.19 -13.82
C VAL A 171 -4.66 -6.08 -13.73
N SER A 172 -5.20 -6.56 -14.86
CA SER A 172 -6.35 -7.47 -14.85
C SER A 172 -6.06 -8.78 -14.09
N LYS A 173 -4.81 -9.27 -14.14
CA LYS A 173 -4.39 -10.46 -13.38
C LYS A 173 -4.30 -10.16 -11.89
N VAL A 174 -3.89 -8.95 -11.49
CA VAL A 174 -3.92 -8.50 -10.08
C VAL A 174 -5.37 -8.52 -9.57
N ARG A 175 -6.28 -7.91 -10.32
CA ARG A 175 -7.73 -7.89 -10.00
C ARG A 175 -8.31 -9.30 -9.90
N ALA A 176 -7.94 -10.20 -10.82
CA ALA A 176 -8.38 -11.59 -10.79
C ALA A 176 -7.83 -12.33 -9.55
N ALA A 177 -6.57 -12.11 -9.19
CA ALA A 177 -5.95 -12.74 -8.02
C ALA A 177 -6.56 -12.23 -6.69
N LEU A 178 -6.87 -10.93 -6.58
CA LEU A 178 -7.54 -10.35 -5.41
C LEU A 178 -8.85 -11.08 -5.08
N LYS A 179 -9.66 -11.45 -6.09
CA LYS A 179 -10.92 -12.20 -5.91
C LYS A 179 -10.73 -13.58 -5.28
N LEU A 180 -9.54 -14.16 -5.39
CA LEU A 180 -9.24 -15.49 -4.87
C LEU A 180 -8.79 -15.46 -3.40
N VAL A 181 -8.33 -14.31 -2.90
CA VAL A 181 -7.85 -14.21 -1.52
C VAL A 181 -9.04 -14.15 -0.56
N PRO A 182 -9.17 -15.08 0.41
CA PRO A 182 -10.33 -15.15 1.31
C PRO A 182 -10.65 -13.84 2.03
N GLN A 183 -9.63 -13.07 2.41
CA GLN A 183 -9.78 -11.80 3.14
C GLN A 183 -10.54 -10.73 2.34
N TYR A 184 -10.46 -10.76 1.01
CA TYR A 184 -11.09 -9.76 0.13
C TYR A 184 -12.46 -10.19 -0.40
N LYS A 185 -12.91 -11.42 -0.15
CA LYS A 185 -14.18 -11.94 -0.69
C LYS A 185 -15.39 -11.06 -0.36
N LYS A 186 -15.38 -10.43 0.81
CA LYS A 186 -16.49 -9.58 1.29
C LYS A 186 -16.38 -8.13 0.85
N THR A 187 -15.19 -7.65 0.47
CA THR A 187 -14.93 -6.23 0.22
C THR A 187 -14.73 -5.89 -1.25
N ILE A 188 -14.33 -6.85 -2.09
CA ILE A 188 -13.95 -6.59 -3.48
C ILE A 188 -15.10 -6.10 -4.40
N GLY A 189 -16.35 -6.38 -4.02
CA GLY A 189 -17.54 -5.84 -4.69
C GLY A 189 -18.02 -4.49 -4.14
N MET A 190 -17.34 -3.95 -3.13
CA MET A 190 -17.68 -2.69 -2.48
C MET A 190 -16.82 -1.54 -3.02
N SER A 191 -17.07 -0.33 -2.51
CA SER A 191 -16.21 0.83 -2.75
C SER A 191 -15.50 1.25 -1.47
N ALA A 192 -14.21 1.58 -1.59
CA ALA A 192 -13.53 2.43 -0.63
C ALA A 192 -14.14 3.84 -0.70
N ILE A 193 -14.22 4.51 0.46
CA ILE A 193 -14.79 5.85 0.58
C ILE A 193 -13.72 6.77 1.14
N TYR A 194 -13.37 7.78 0.35
CA TYR A 194 -12.32 8.75 0.62
C TYR A 194 -12.89 10.15 0.72
N SER A 195 -12.98 10.65 1.95
CA SER A 195 -13.62 11.93 2.28
C SER A 195 -12.62 13.06 2.52
N GLY A 196 -11.33 12.74 2.63
CA GLY A 196 -10.28 13.71 2.93
C GLY A 196 -9.78 13.68 4.37
N ILE A 197 -8.54 14.12 4.51
CA ILE A 197 -7.91 14.41 5.81
C ILE A 197 -8.14 15.83 6.29
#